data_AF-A0A4V5UKZ2-F1
#
_entry.id   AF-A0A4V5UKZ2-F1
#
_cell.length_a   1.000
_cell.length_b   1.000
_cell.length_c   1.000
_cell.angle_alpha   90.00
_cell.angle_beta   90.00
_cell.angle_gamma   90.00
#
_symmetry.space_group_name_H-M   'P 1'
#
loop_
_entity.id
_entity.type
_entity.pdbx_description
1 polymer ?
#
loop_
_entity_poly.entity_id
_entity_poly.type
_entity_poly.pdbx_seq_one_letter_code
_entity_poly.pdbx_strand_id
1 'polypeptide(L)'
;MIHNGAIWKATAAGTEKSHIDDLSRSNLHTLRKELGGLSAQESSFLQNFFKVPLYATHSTAAPVKRDDDSVALFSRQKLIDRHIIFNTENSPQEDIKLLGNDDFVFFALEAGSEPKKPSSRFGGTTYRFDFDATAFKESAWLSLVEMRFAKTPNLDRHIDGLNSTEYANLSKRTLQPFETVFSGGDMKAGIGLSLIRDLRKLSPTTNHRLLSCTGEVEINKLINGLYRPEIKVARHFFSNNYMEAAVRKDDKA
;
A
#
# COMPACT_ATOMS: atom_id res chain seq x y z
N MET A 1 7.07 17.03 -4.03
CA MET A 1 6.06 16.77 -5.08
C MET A 1 6.66 15.83 -6.12
N ILE A 2 5.90 14.84 -6.63
CA ILE A 2 6.46 13.73 -7.44
C ILE A 2 7.20 14.17 -8.70
N HIS A 3 6.83 15.29 -9.34
CA HIS A 3 7.48 15.78 -10.56
C HIS A 3 8.99 16.05 -10.42
N ASN A 4 9.48 16.21 -9.18
CA ASN A 4 10.91 16.35 -8.89
C ASN A 4 11.69 15.03 -8.99
N GLY A 5 10.99 13.89 -9.00
CA GLY A 5 11.59 12.56 -9.11
C GLY A 5 11.97 12.24 -10.54
N ALA A 6 13.16 11.66 -10.73
CA ALA A 6 13.67 11.29 -12.05
C ALA A 6 12.75 10.33 -12.84
N ILE A 7 11.94 9.51 -12.18
CA ILE A 7 10.98 8.61 -12.85
C ILE A 7 9.73 9.35 -13.37
N TRP A 8 9.45 10.56 -12.87
CA TRP A 8 8.27 11.37 -13.19
C TRP A 8 8.56 12.53 -14.14
N LYS A 9 9.67 12.49 -14.88
CA LYS A 9 10.10 13.61 -15.76
C LYS A 9 9.08 14.03 -16.82
N ALA A 10 8.17 13.14 -17.19
CA ALA A 10 7.08 13.44 -18.13
C ALA A 10 5.87 14.12 -17.45
N THR A 11 5.83 14.19 -16.12
CA THR A 11 4.77 14.82 -15.35
C THR A 11 5.09 16.30 -15.15
N ALA A 12 4.25 17.17 -15.70
CA ALA A 12 4.38 18.61 -15.49
C ALA A 12 4.06 18.98 -14.03
N ALA A 13 4.72 20.03 -13.53
CA ALA A 13 4.41 20.57 -12.21
C ALA A 13 2.95 21.07 -12.18
N GLY A 14 2.22 20.73 -11.12
CA GLY A 14 0.80 21.08 -10.97
C GLY A 14 -0.18 20.10 -11.63
N THR A 15 0.28 19.09 -12.37
CA THR A 15 -0.58 18.05 -12.98
C THR A 15 -0.40 16.67 -12.34
N GLU A 16 0.24 16.60 -11.18
CA GLU A 16 0.62 15.35 -10.53
C GLU A 16 -0.60 14.51 -10.16
N LYS A 17 -1.62 15.14 -9.57
CA LYS A 17 -2.85 14.45 -9.20
C LYS A 17 -3.56 13.89 -10.43
N SER A 18 -3.76 14.71 -11.47
CA SER A 18 -4.42 14.26 -12.70
C SER A 18 -3.64 13.15 -13.38
N HIS A 19 -2.31 13.22 -13.39
CA HIS A 19 -1.47 12.18 -13.96
C HIS A 19 -1.58 10.85 -13.20
N ILE A 20 -1.60 10.88 -11.86
CA ILE A 20 -1.83 9.70 -11.02
C ILE A 20 -3.24 9.12 -11.27
N ASP A 21 -4.25 9.98 -11.38
CA ASP A 21 -5.62 9.56 -11.68
C ASP A 21 -5.75 8.94 -13.09
N ASP A 22 -5.01 9.46 -14.07
CA ASP A 22 -4.90 8.88 -15.42
C ASP A 22 -4.26 7.48 -15.38
N LEU A 23 -3.16 7.32 -14.64
CA LEU A 23 -2.53 6.01 -14.42
C LEU A 23 -3.51 5.04 -13.77
N SER A 24 -4.19 5.45 -12.69
CA SER A 24 -5.19 4.63 -12.00
C SER A 24 -6.27 4.12 -12.95
N ARG A 25 -6.89 5.02 -13.72
CA ARG A 25 -7.94 4.67 -14.68
C ARG A 25 -7.43 3.72 -15.77
N SER A 26 -6.25 3.99 -16.32
CA SER A 26 -5.64 3.16 -17.36
C SER A 26 -5.32 1.76 -16.84
N ASN A 27 -4.73 1.66 -15.65
CA ASN A 27 -4.39 0.39 -15.01
C ASN A 27 -5.64 -0.42 -14.68
N LEU A 28 -6.68 0.22 -14.12
CA LEU A 28 -7.92 -0.45 -13.79
C LEU A 28 -8.67 -0.92 -15.05
N HIS A 29 -8.67 -0.11 -16.12
CA HIS A 29 -9.22 -0.49 -17.41
C HIS A 29 -8.48 -1.71 -17.98
N THR A 30 -7.15 -1.69 -17.96
CA THR A 30 -6.30 -2.77 -18.45
C THR A 30 -6.54 -4.05 -17.66
N LEU A 31 -6.56 -3.99 -16.32
CA LEU A 31 -6.88 -5.12 -15.47
C LEU A 31 -8.25 -5.74 -15.79
N ARG A 32 -9.28 -4.91 -15.95
CA ARG A 32 -10.62 -5.40 -16.32
C ARG A 32 -10.62 -6.08 -17.68
N LYS A 33 -9.90 -5.52 -18.66
CA LYS A 33 -9.78 -6.10 -20.00
C LYS A 33 -9.01 -7.42 -20.00
N GLU A 34 -7.89 -7.49 -19.29
CA GLU A 34 -7.08 -8.72 -19.13
C GLU A 34 -7.85 -9.82 -18.42
N LEU A 35 -8.61 -9.47 -17.39
CA LEU A 35 -9.39 -10.43 -16.64
C LEU A 35 -10.65 -10.89 -17.40
N GLY A 36 -11.24 -10.02 -18.23
CA GLY A 36 -12.51 -10.33 -18.88
C GLY A 36 -13.58 -10.73 -17.86
N GLY A 37 -14.30 -11.82 -18.14
CA GLY A 37 -15.27 -12.38 -17.19
C GLY A 37 -14.59 -13.00 -15.98
N LEU A 38 -15.12 -12.71 -14.78
CA LEU A 38 -14.72 -13.40 -13.55
C LEU A 38 -15.49 -14.71 -13.43
N SER A 39 -14.82 -15.76 -12.93
CA SER A 39 -15.50 -16.98 -12.53
C SER A 39 -16.41 -16.73 -11.31
N ALA A 40 -17.31 -17.67 -11.00
CA ALA A 40 -18.14 -17.58 -9.80
C ALA A 40 -17.28 -17.51 -8.52
N GLN A 41 -16.19 -18.26 -8.49
CA GLN A 41 -15.27 -18.28 -7.35
C GLN A 41 -14.48 -16.97 -7.22
N GLU A 42 -14.00 -16.41 -8.34
CA GLU A 42 -13.30 -15.11 -8.35
C GLU A 42 -14.23 -13.98 -7.94
N SER A 43 -15.49 -14.02 -8.40
CA SER A 43 -16.52 -13.07 -8.00
C SER A 43 -16.82 -13.16 -6.51
N SER A 44 -16.92 -14.38 -5.97
CA SER A 44 -17.11 -14.60 -4.52
C SER A 44 -15.92 -14.10 -3.70
N PHE A 45 -14.69 -14.42 -4.14
CA PHE A 45 -13.47 -13.90 -3.51
C PHE A 45 -13.48 -12.36 -3.48
N LEU A 46 -13.77 -11.71 -4.61
CA LEU A 46 -13.78 -10.25 -4.70
C LEU A 46 -14.87 -9.61 -3.82
N GLN A 47 -16.07 -10.19 -3.79
CA GLN A 47 -17.16 -9.75 -2.91
C GLN A 47 -16.76 -9.85 -1.44
N ASN A 48 -16.08 -10.92 -1.04
CA ASN A 48 -15.59 -11.08 0.33
C ASN A 48 -14.44 -10.11 0.65
N PHE A 49 -13.48 -9.95 -0.28
CA PHE A 49 -12.41 -8.97 -0.16
C PHE A 49 -12.94 -7.55 0.09
N PHE A 50 -14.02 -7.13 -0.61
CA PHE A 50 -14.60 -5.81 -0.40
C PHE A 50 -15.25 -5.61 0.98
N LYS A 51 -15.66 -6.70 1.65
CA LYS A 51 -16.24 -6.68 3.00
C LYS A 51 -15.18 -6.71 4.11
N VAL A 52 -13.96 -7.15 3.80
CA VAL A 52 -12.87 -7.18 4.77
C VAL A 52 -12.48 -5.74 5.14
N PRO A 53 -12.43 -5.40 6.44
CA PRO A 53 -11.99 -4.08 6.87
C PRO A 53 -10.50 -3.92 6.56
N LEU A 54 -10.15 -2.78 5.97
CA LEU A 54 -8.78 -2.43 5.62
C LEU A 54 -8.38 -1.18 6.40
N TYR A 55 -7.12 -1.12 6.82
CA TYR A 55 -6.57 -0.01 7.56
C TYR A 55 -5.28 0.51 6.93
N ALA A 56 -5.21 1.84 6.78
CA ALA A 56 -3.97 2.54 6.50
C ALA A 56 -3.22 2.70 7.83
N THR A 57 -1.97 2.24 7.90
CA THR A 57 -1.21 2.19 9.14
C THR A 57 0.08 3.00 9.06
N HIS A 58 0.35 3.79 10.09
CA HIS A 58 1.55 4.61 10.20
C HIS A 58 2.20 4.40 11.56
N SER A 59 3.42 3.85 11.57
CA SER A 59 4.19 3.69 12.80
C SER A 59 5.14 4.87 12.99
N THR A 60 5.14 5.48 14.17
CA THR A 60 6.01 6.62 14.48
C THR A 60 6.31 6.68 15.97
N ALA A 61 7.45 7.29 16.32
CA ALA A 61 7.78 7.68 17.70
C ALA A 61 7.58 9.19 17.92
N ALA A 62 7.22 9.95 16.88
CA ALA A 62 6.99 11.38 16.98
C ALA A 62 5.69 11.69 17.75
N PRO A 63 5.63 12.82 18.46
CA PRO A 63 4.40 13.29 19.11
C PRO A 63 3.43 13.80 18.04
N VAL A 64 2.57 12.92 17.54
CA VAL A 64 1.64 13.23 16.45
C VAL A 64 0.23 13.60 16.93
N LYS A 65 -0.08 13.38 18.21
CA LYS A 65 -1.35 13.80 18.82
C LYS A 65 -1.35 15.30 19.08
N ARG A 66 -2.49 15.92 18.83
CA ARG A 66 -2.79 17.33 19.08
C ARG A 66 -3.63 17.47 20.36
N ASP A 67 -3.79 18.70 20.83
CA ASP A 67 -4.57 19.02 22.04
C ASP A 67 -6.06 18.66 21.93
N ASP A 68 -6.57 18.51 20.70
CA ASP A 68 -7.94 18.10 20.38
C ASP A 68 -8.10 16.57 20.18
N ASP A 69 -7.13 15.80 20.66
CA ASP A 69 -6.99 14.34 20.49
C ASP A 69 -6.88 13.85 19.03
N SER A 70 -6.83 14.75 18.05
CA SER A 70 -6.59 14.35 16.65
C SER A 70 -5.11 14.05 16.40
N VAL A 71 -4.85 13.21 15.39
CA VAL A 71 -3.51 12.88 14.92
C VAL A 71 -3.17 13.74 13.70
N ALA A 72 -1.97 14.32 13.72
CA ALA A 72 -1.36 15.06 12.63
C ALA A 72 -0.07 14.37 12.16
N LEU A 73 -0.08 13.88 10.93
CA LEU A 73 1.08 13.32 10.26
C LEU A 73 1.55 14.29 9.19
N PHE A 74 2.87 14.46 9.09
CA PHE A 74 3.50 15.38 8.15
C PHE A 74 4.49 14.65 7.25
N SER A 75 4.54 15.03 5.97
CA SER A 75 5.58 14.59 5.05
C SER A 75 6.95 15.07 5.52
N ARG A 76 8.02 14.48 4.99
CA ARG A 76 9.39 14.93 5.29
C ARG A 76 9.56 16.42 4.99
N GLN A 77 9.14 16.88 3.81
CA GLN A 77 9.24 18.28 3.45
C GLN A 77 8.47 19.17 4.44
N LYS A 78 7.28 18.75 4.86
CA LYS A 78 6.47 19.52 5.82
C LYS A 78 7.08 19.55 7.22
N LEU A 79 7.76 18.48 7.65
CA LEU A 79 8.52 18.44 8.90
C LEU A 79 9.69 19.44 8.85
N ILE A 80 10.41 19.49 7.72
CA ILE A 80 11.49 20.47 7.48
C ILE A 80 10.94 21.90 7.52
N ASP A 81 9.87 22.19 6.76
CA ASP A 81 9.23 23.51 6.70
C ASP A 81 8.78 24.00 8.10
N ARG A 82 8.40 23.08 8.98
CA ARG A 82 7.91 23.35 10.34
C ARG A 82 8.99 23.26 11.42
N HIS A 83 10.24 22.99 11.05
CA HIS A 83 11.35 22.82 12.00
C HIS A 83 11.07 21.73 13.06
N ILE A 84 10.33 20.68 12.68
CA ILE A 84 10.06 19.54 13.56
C ILE A 84 11.23 18.56 13.42
N ILE A 85 11.80 18.12 14.55
CA ILE A 85 12.89 17.13 14.56
C ILE A 85 12.34 15.74 14.22
N PHE A 86 13.00 15.04 13.31
CA PHE A 86 12.62 13.68 12.90
C PHE A 86 13.86 12.88 12.47
N ASN A 87 13.71 11.56 12.37
CA ASN A 87 14.77 10.70 11.85
C ASN A 87 14.92 10.88 10.33
N THR A 88 16.04 11.47 9.90
CA THR A 88 16.35 11.77 8.50
C THR A 88 16.89 10.58 7.71
N GLU A 89 17.31 9.49 8.37
CA GLU A 89 17.95 8.31 7.78
C GLU A 89 16.96 7.36 7.09
N ASN A 90 15.67 7.50 7.38
CA ASN A 90 14.61 6.67 6.80
C ASN A 90 14.29 6.99 5.33
N SER A 91 14.89 8.02 4.75
CA SER A 91 14.72 8.40 3.34
C SER A 91 16.07 8.83 2.75
N PRO A 92 16.88 7.88 2.24
CA PRO A 92 18.12 8.18 1.54
C PRO A 92 17.94 9.26 0.45
N GLN A 93 18.93 10.14 0.27
CA GLN A 93 18.86 11.20 -0.74
C GLN A 93 18.67 10.65 -2.16
N GLU A 94 19.18 9.46 -2.43
CA GLU A 94 18.98 8.77 -3.72
C GLU A 94 17.51 8.45 -3.98
N ASP A 95 16.77 8.01 -2.95
CA ASP A 95 15.33 7.74 -3.07
C ASP A 95 14.58 9.01 -3.41
N ILE A 96 14.93 10.10 -2.73
CA ILE A 96 14.30 11.41 -2.95
C ILE A 96 14.55 11.88 -4.39
N LYS A 97 15.79 11.79 -4.88
CA LYS A 97 16.14 12.16 -6.26
C LYS A 97 15.44 11.29 -7.31
N LEU A 98 15.29 10.00 -7.04
CA LEU A 98 14.68 9.05 -7.97
C LEU A 98 13.16 9.19 -8.00
N LEU A 99 12.51 9.20 -6.82
CA LEU A 99 11.06 9.08 -6.66
C LEU A 99 10.34 10.41 -6.48
N GLY A 100 11.00 11.45 -5.96
CA GLY A 100 10.38 12.76 -5.69
C GLY A 100 9.23 12.72 -4.67
N ASN A 101 9.17 11.66 -3.86
CA ASN A 101 8.04 11.32 -2.99
C ASN A 101 8.24 11.73 -1.52
N ASP A 102 9.21 12.59 -1.23
CA ASP A 102 9.51 13.11 0.10
C ASP A 102 8.46 14.08 0.65
N ASP A 103 7.56 14.55 -0.21
CA ASP A 103 6.40 15.36 0.19
C ASP A 103 5.10 14.53 0.37
N PHE A 104 5.22 13.24 0.72
CA PHE A 104 4.10 12.38 1.09
C PHE A 104 4.20 11.86 2.53
N VAL A 105 3.03 11.65 3.14
CA VAL A 105 2.85 10.78 4.30
C VAL A 105 2.58 9.37 3.78
N PHE A 106 3.36 8.41 4.26
CA PHE A 106 3.27 7.00 3.83
C PHE A 106 2.51 6.17 4.87
N PHE A 107 1.69 5.26 4.38
CA PHE A 107 1.00 4.27 5.19
C PHE A 107 1.17 2.88 4.58
N ALA A 108 1.31 1.87 5.44
CA ALA A 108 1.19 0.47 5.04
C ALA A 108 -0.27 0.03 5.08
N LEU A 109 -0.64 -0.92 4.24
CA LEU A 109 -1.99 -1.50 4.23
C LEU A 109 -2.06 -2.76 5.10
N GLU A 110 -2.98 -2.77 6.06
CA GLU A 110 -3.33 -3.96 6.85
C GLU A 110 -4.78 -4.36 6.60
N ALA A 111 -5.03 -5.66 6.47
CA ALA A 111 -6.38 -6.20 6.50
C ALA A 111 -6.71 -6.76 7.88
N GLY A 112 -7.92 -6.43 8.33
CA GLY A 112 -8.51 -6.93 9.57
C GLY A 112 -8.55 -5.94 10.72
N SER A 113 -9.45 -6.20 11.65
CA SER A 113 -9.76 -5.31 12.77
C SER A 113 -8.66 -5.31 13.83
N GLU A 114 -7.92 -6.40 13.96
CA GLU A 114 -6.79 -6.51 14.90
C GLU A 114 -5.45 -6.09 14.26
N PRO A 115 -4.60 -5.30 14.96
CA PRO A 115 -3.26 -4.96 14.48
C PRO A 115 -2.44 -6.22 14.17
N LYS A 116 -1.80 -6.26 12.99
CA LYS A 116 -1.07 -7.46 12.55
C LYS A 116 0.45 -7.31 12.63
N LYS A 117 0.96 -6.08 12.68
CA LYS A 117 2.40 -5.81 12.72
C LYS A 117 2.93 -5.84 14.17
N PRO A 118 3.79 -6.80 14.55
CA PRO A 118 4.27 -6.93 15.92
C PRO A 118 5.40 -5.95 16.26
N SER A 119 6.11 -5.42 15.26
CA SER A 119 7.25 -4.52 15.44
C SER A 119 7.44 -3.52 14.30
N SER A 120 8.09 -2.39 14.57
CA SER A 120 8.43 -1.38 13.57
C SER A 120 9.74 -0.65 13.87
N ARG A 121 10.55 -0.42 12.83
CA ARG A 121 11.75 0.44 12.91
C ARG A 121 11.45 1.93 13.01
N PHE A 122 10.21 2.32 12.69
CA PHE A 122 9.80 3.73 12.62
C PHE A 122 9.26 4.27 13.96
N GLY A 123 9.00 3.39 14.93
CA GLY A 123 8.55 3.78 16.27
C GLY A 123 7.74 2.71 16.97
N GLY A 124 7.50 2.92 18.27
CA GLY A 124 6.79 1.99 19.15
C GLY A 124 5.27 2.10 19.13
N THR A 125 4.70 3.06 18.41
CA THR A 125 3.25 3.25 18.28
C THR A 125 2.86 3.18 16.81
N THR A 126 1.81 2.41 16.51
CA THR A 126 1.18 2.36 15.19
C THR A 126 -0.22 2.95 15.28
N TYR A 127 -0.45 3.95 14.44
CA TYR A 127 -1.77 4.55 14.23
C TYR A 127 -2.43 3.87 13.05
N ARG A 128 -3.68 3.46 13.22
CA ARG A 128 -4.47 2.75 12.20
C ARG A 128 -5.69 3.60 11.88
N PHE A 129 -5.90 3.85 10.60
CA PHE A 129 -7.00 4.68 10.09
C PHE A 129 -7.83 3.82 9.14
N ASP A 130 -9.15 3.96 9.20
CA ASP A 130 -10.04 3.27 8.26
C ASP A 130 -9.65 3.63 6.82
N PHE A 131 -9.30 2.63 6.03
CA PHE A 131 -8.88 2.79 4.64
C PHE A 131 -10.01 3.37 3.77
N ASP A 132 -11.27 3.12 4.15
CA ASP A 132 -12.45 3.61 3.47
C ASP A 132 -12.84 5.04 3.90
N ALA A 133 -12.05 5.70 4.76
CA ALA A 133 -12.26 7.09 5.15
C ALA A 133 -12.12 8.06 3.96
N THR A 134 -12.92 9.13 3.97
CA THR A 134 -12.97 10.16 2.92
C THR A 134 -11.60 10.72 2.57
N ALA A 135 -10.75 10.95 3.57
CA ALA A 135 -9.40 11.47 3.35
C ALA A 135 -8.58 10.60 2.39
N PHE A 136 -8.68 9.27 2.49
CA PHE A 136 -7.99 8.37 1.55
C PHE A 136 -8.69 8.32 0.19
N LYS A 137 -10.03 8.27 0.16
CA LYS A 137 -10.81 8.20 -1.08
C LYS A 137 -10.65 9.42 -1.98
N GLU A 138 -10.36 10.60 -1.43
CA GLU A 138 -10.28 11.84 -2.20
C GLU A 138 -8.86 12.32 -2.52
N SER A 139 -7.88 11.96 -1.67
CA SER A 139 -6.55 12.57 -1.71
C SER A 139 -5.39 11.58 -1.76
N ALA A 140 -5.64 10.29 -1.50
CA ALA A 140 -4.60 9.29 -1.50
C ALA A 140 -4.45 8.60 -2.86
N TRP A 141 -3.23 8.11 -3.07
CA TRP A 141 -2.94 7.10 -4.08
C TRP A 141 -2.09 6.01 -3.47
N LEU A 142 -2.05 4.85 -4.12
CA LEU A 142 -1.23 3.73 -3.72
C LEU A 142 -0.42 3.21 -4.88
N SER A 143 0.73 2.62 -4.56
CA SER A 143 1.40 1.66 -5.42
C SER A 143 1.34 0.29 -4.76
N LEU A 144 1.08 -0.77 -5.53
CA LEU A 144 1.01 -2.13 -4.95
C LEU A 144 2.37 -2.57 -4.39
N VAL A 145 3.47 -2.10 -4.96
CA VAL A 145 4.84 -2.33 -4.49
C VAL A 145 5.58 -1.02 -4.31
N GLU A 146 6.68 -1.04 -3.56
CA GLU A 146 7.62 0.07 -3.48
C GLU A 146 8.15 0.41 -4.89
N MET A 147 8.03 1.67 -5.31
CA MET A 147 8.29 2.05 -6.71
C MET A 147 9.76 2.01 -7.14
N ARG A 148 10.74 2.11 -6.22
CA ARG A 148 12.18 2.09 -6.58
C ARG A 148 12.61 0.72 -7.09
N PHE A 149 12.25 -0.35 -6.37
CA PHE A 149 12.60 -1.71 -6.79
C PHE A 149 11.48 -2.37 -7.59
N ALA A 150 10.24 -2.03 -7.30
CA ALA A 150 9.02 -2.62 -7.86
C ALA A 150 9.07 -4.16 -7.88
N LYS A 151 9.48 -4.76 -6.75
CA LYS A 151 9.56 -6.21 -6.62
C LYS A 151 8.50 -6.73 -5.67
N THR A 152 8.06 -7.95 -5.93
CA THR A 152 7.23 -8.66 -4.96
C THR A 152 7.97 -8.87 -3.64
N PRO A 153 7.24 -8.83 -2.50
CA PRO A 153 7.79 -9.14 -1.19
C PRO A 153 8.32 -10.58 -1.07
N ASN A 154 8.88 -10.90 0.11
CA ASN A 154 9.27 -12.28 0.44
C ASN A 154 8.01 -13.13 0.67
N LEU A 155 7.54 -13.84 -0.36
CA LEU A 155 6.31 -14.62 -0.32
C LEU A 155 6.27 -15.69 0.78
N ASP A 156 7.41 -16.34 1.08
CA ASP A 156 7.48 -17.47 2.03
C ASP A 156 7.02 -17.12 3.45
N ARG A 157 7.04 -15.83 3.80
CA ARG A 157 6.59 -15.37 5.12
C ARG A 157 5.07 -15.19 5.21
N HIS A 158 4.37 -15.31 4.09
CA HIS A 158 2.98 -14.90 3.96
C HIS A 158 2.09 -15.95 3.30
N ILE A 159 2.55 -16.66 2.27
CA ILE A 159 1.72 -17.59 1.49
C ILE A 159 2.32 -18.99 1.54
N ASP A 160 1.69 -19.88 2.30
CA ASP A 160 2.10 -21.26 2.44
C ASP A 160 1.59 -22.14 1.27
N GLY A 161 2.30 -23.24 0.99
CA GLY A 161 1.84 -24.30 0.10
C GLY A 161 1.88 -23.95 -1.39
N LEU A 162 2.80 -23.08 -1.82
CA LEU A 162 3.16 -22.92 -3.23
C LEU A 162 4.16 -24.00 -3.63
N ASN A 163 4.01 -24.56 -4.83
CA ASN A 163 5.06 -25.41 -5.39
C ASN A 163 6.26 -24.57 -5.88
N SER A 164 7.39 -25.21 -6.19
CA SER A 164 8.62 -24.52 -6.58
C SER A 164 8.46 -23.61 -7.81
N THR A 165 7.69 -24.04 -8.80
CA THR A 165 7.42 -23.27 -10.03
C THR A 165 6.52 -22.07 -9.73
N GLU A 166 5.45 -22.25 -8.97
CA GLU A 166 4.55 -21.17 -8.54
C GLU A 166 5.29 -20.12 -7.71
N TYR A 167 6.11 -20.59 -6.76
CA TYR A 167 6.96 -19.72 -5.97
C TYR A 167 7.94 -18.93 -6.83
N ALA A 168 8.64 -19.59 -7.76
CA ALA A 168 9.59 -18.92 -8.66
C ALA A 168 8.91 -17.87 -9.55
N ASN A 169 7.67 -18.12 -9.99
CA ASN A 169 6.92 -17.20 -10.85
C ASN A 169 6.38 -15.96 -10.10
N LEU A 170 6.05 -16.12 -8.82
CA LEU A 170 5.49 -15.02 -8.01
C LEU A 170 6.55 -14.30 -7.19
N SER A 171 7.60 -14.99 -6.73
CA SER A 171 8.63 -14.44 -5.86
C SER A 171 9.69 -13.68 -6.64
N LYS A 172 10.14 -12.58 -6.05
CA LYS A 172 11.16 -11.65 -6.57
C LYS A 172 10.92 -11.16 -8.01
N ARG A 173 9.70 -11.28 -8.55
CA ARG A 173 9.39 -10.76 -9.88
C ARG A 173 9.47 -9.24 -9.86
N THR A 174 9.97 -8.67 -10.94
CA THR A 174 9.93 -7.24 -11.19
C THR A 174 8.58 -6.89 -11.80
N LEU A 175 7.90 -5.92 -11.22
CA LEU A 175 6.67 -5.30 -11.71
C LEU A 175 7.01 -3.96 -12.37
N GLN A 176 6.17 -3.52 -13.30
CA GLN A 176 6.26 -2.16 -13.82
C GLN A 176 5.67 -1.18 -12.79
N PRO A 177 6.45 -0.26 -12.21
CA PRO A 177 5.99 0.57 -11.09
C PRO A 177 4.69 1.33 -11.39
N PHE A 178 4.59 1.91 -12.59
CA PHE A 178 3.42 2.70 -12.99
C PHE A 178 2.17 1.87 -13.25
N GLU A 179 2.30 0.58 -13.59
CA GLU A 179 1.15 -0.34 -13.77
C GLU A 179 0.56 -0.81 -12.43
N THR A 180 1.18 -0.41 -11.31
CA THR A 180 0.74 -0.76 -9.96
C THR A 180 0.07 0.40 -9.21
N VAL A 181 -0.14 1.52 -9.90
CA VAL A 181 -0.67 2.75 -9.32
C VAL A 181 -2.20 2.78 -9.37
N PHE A 182 -2.84 3.10 -8.25
CA PHE A 182 -4.28 3.33 -8.14
C PHE A 182 -4.55 4.53 -7.23
N SER A 183 -5.63 5.28 -7.46
CA SER A 183 -5.95 6.47 -6.67
C SER A 183 -7.40 6.48 -6.17
N GLY A 184 -7.59 7.14 -5.02
CA GLY A 184 -8.90 7.35 -4.41
C GLY A 184 -9.78 6.10 -4.35
N GLY A 185 -10.98 6.18 -4.91
CA GLY A 185 -11.95 5.08 -4.94
C GLY A 185 -11.52 3.84 -5.74
N ASP A 186 -10.56 3.97 -6.66
CA ASP A 186 -10.08 2.84 -7.46
C ASP A 186 -9.13 1.93 -6.67
N MET A 187 -8.54 2.43 -5.58
CA MET A 187 -7.51 1.74 -4.81
C MET A 187 -7.92 0.33 -4.37
N LYS A 188 -9.10 0.18 -3.75
CA LYS A 188 -9.59 -1.12 -3.26
C LYS A 188 -9.82 -2.09 -4.44
N ALA A 189 -10.43 -1.62 -5.52
CA ALA A 189 -10.67 -2.42 -6.72
C ALA A 189 -9.35 -2.84 -7.40
N GLY A 190 -8.38 -1.94 -7.48
CA GLY A 190 -7.05 -2.20 -8.02
C GLY A 190 -6.35 -3.34 -7.28
N ILE A 191 -6.37 -3.33 -5.94
CA ILE A 191 -5.80 -4.41 -5.12
C ILE A 191 -6.52 -5.74 -5.41
N GLY A 192 -7.85 -5.77 -5.28
CA GLY A 192 -8.62 -7.01 -5.42
C GLY A 192 -8.47 -7.66 -6.80
N LEU A 193 -8.52 -6.87 -7.87
CA LEU A 193 -8.35 -7.39 -9.24
C LEU A 193 -6.91 -7.82 -9.52
N SER A 194 -5.92 -7.12 -8.97
CA SER A 194 -4.51 -7.50 -9.11
C SER A 194 -4.20 -8.83 -8.42
N LEU A 195 -4.83 -9.12 -7.27
CA LEU A 195 -4.78 -10.42 -6.63
C LEU A 195 -5.33 -11.51 -7.57
N ILE A 196 -6.54 -11.34 -8.10
CA ILE A 196 -7.14 -12.31 -9.02
C ILE A 196 -6.25 -12.57 -10.24
N ARG A 197 -5.71 -11.51 -10.86
CA ARG A 197 -4.79 -11.62 -12.02
C ARG A 197 -3.62 -12.55 -11.75
N ASP A 198 -3.06 -12.51 -10.54
CA ASP A 198 -1.94 -13.39 -10.19
C ASP A 198 -2.37 -14.78 -9.76
N LEU A 199 -3.48 -14.89 -9.04
CA LEU A 199 -4.01 -16.19 -8.65
C LEU A 199 -4.34 -17.04 -9.88
N ARG A 200 -4.80 -16.43 -10.99
CA ARG A 200 -5.04 -17.13 -12.27
C ARG A 200 -3.81 -17.82 -12.88
N LYS A 201 -2.60 -17.40 -12.50
CA LYS A 201 -1.34 -17.96 -13.03
C LYS A 201 -0.90 -19.22 -12.27
N LEU A 202 -1.63 -19.60 -11.22
CA LEU A 202 -1.31 -20.74 -10.36
C LEU A 202 -1.97 -22.01 -10.86
N SER A 203 -1.51 -23.16 -10.35
CA SER A 203 -2.17 -24.44 -10.61
C SER A 203 -3.63 -24.39 -10.16
N PRO A 204 -4.55 -25.14 -10.79
CA PRO A 204 -5.97 -25.14 -10.41
C PRO A 204 -6.20 -25.38 -8.91
N THR A 205 -5.43 -26.28 -8.30
CA THR A 205 -5.51 -26.59 -6.86
C THR A 205 -5.08 -25.40 -6.00
N THR A 206 -3.94 -24.77 -6.28
CA THR A 206 -3.46 -23.60 -5.53
C THR A 206 -4.37 -22.39 -5.73
N ASN A 207 -4.80 -22.14 -6.97
CA ASN A 207 -5.75 -21.08 -7.32
C ASN A 207 -7.04 -21.20 -6.51
N HIS A 208 -7.67 -22.39 -6.54
CA HIS A 208 -8.91 -22.65 -5.81
C HIS A 208 -8.75 -22.45 -4.30
N ARG A 209 -7.64 -22.95 -3.73
CA ARG A 209 -7.34 -22.77 -2.30
C ARG A 209 -7.22 -21.31 -1.92
N LEU A 210 -6.41 -20.53 -2.66
CA LEU A 210 -6.16 -19.13 -2.34
C LEU A 210 -7.38 -18.23 -2.62
N LEU A 211 -8.21 -18.53 -3.62
CA LEU A 211 -9.49 -17.83 -3.82
C LEU A 211 -10.52 -18.13 -2.73
N SER A 212 -10.35 -19.23 -2.01
CA SER A 212 -11.20 -19.59 -0.86
C SER A 212 -10.74 -18.93 0.45
N CYS A 213 -9.58 -18.29 0.46
CA CYS A 213 -9.05 -17.54 1.60
C CYS A 213 -9.74 -16.16 1.72
N THR A 214 -10.80 -16.08 2.50
CA THR A 214 -11.65 -14.89 2.62
C THR A 214 -11.59 -14.22 4.00
N GLY A 215 -10.89 -14.82 4.97
CA GLY A 215 -10.70 -14.26 6.30
C GLY A 215 -9.70 -13.10 6.32
N GLU A 216 -9.82 -12.25 7.34
CA GLU A 216 -8.97 -11.05 7.47
C GLU A 216 -7.48 -11.37 7.50
N VAL A 217 -7.08 -12.45 8.19
CA VAL A 217 -5.68 -12.86 8.34
C VAL A 217 -5.13 -13.34 7.00
N GLU A 218 -5.90 -14.14 6.28
CA GLU A 218 -5.50 -14.70 4.99
C GLU A 218 -5.44 -13.62 3.92
N ILE A 219 -6.41 -12.69 3.89
CA ILE A 219 -6.38 -11.54 2.98
C ILE A 219 -5.19 -10.63 3.29
N ASN A 220 -4.87 -10.38 4.57
CA ASN A 220 -3.70 -9.61 4.94
C ASN A 220 -2.41 -10.26 4.43
N LYS A 221 -2.31 -11.59 4.57
CA LYS A 221 -1.20 -12.40 4.05
C LYS A 221 -1.11 -12.35 2.52
N LEU A 222 -2.22 -12.46 1.79
CA LEU A 222 -2.24 -12.40 0.33
C LEU A 222 -1.77 -11.03 -0.18
N ILE A 223 -2.32 -9.93 0.36
CA ILE A 223 -1.95 -8.56 -0.01
C ILE A 223 -0.47 -8.30 0.27
N ASN A 224 -0.03 -8.56 1.49
CA ASN A 224 1.35 -8.24 1.92
C ASN A 224 2.38 -9.26 1.43
N GLY A 225 1.96 -10.46 1.03
CA GLY A 225 2.81 -11.46 0.40
C GLY A 225 3.08 -11.16 -1.07
N LEU A 226 2.06 -10.75 -1.83
CA LEU A 226 2.18 -10.50 -3.27
C LEU A 226 2.65 -9.08 -3.59
N TYR A 227 2.31 -8.10 -2.76
CA TYR A 227 2.42 -6.69 -3.13
C TYR A 227 3.07 -5.84 -2.03
N ARG A 228 2.57 -5.91 -0.79
CA ARG A 228 2.91 -4.97 0.30
C ARG A 228 2.67 -3.50 -0.12
N PRO A 229 1.40 -3.11 -0.30
CA PRO A 229 1.04 -1.80 -0.83
C PRO A 229 1.48 -0.63 0.07
N GLU A 230 1.81 0.47 -0.59
CA GLU A 230 2.17 1.74 0.04
C GLU A 230 1.18 2.82 -0.35
N ILE A 231 0.40 3.29 0.63
CA ILE A 231 -0.57 4.37 0.48
C ILE A 231 0.14 5.69 0.75
N LYS A 232 -0.18 6.72 -0.03
CA LYS A 232 0.53 7.99 -0.07
C LYS A 232 -0.48 9.13 -0.05
N VAL A 233 -0.37 10.00 0.96
CA VAL A 233 -1.17 11.23 1.09
C VAL A 233 -0.24 12.43 0.99
N ALA A 234 -0.56 13.41 0.15
CA ALA A 234 0.32 14.55 -0.09
C ALA A 234 0.43 15.46 1.14
N ARG A 235 1.66 15.82 1.50
CA ARG A 235 2.07 16.83 2.50
C ARG A 235 1.71 16.56 3.96
N HIS A 236 0.47 16.21 4.26
CA HIS A 236 -0.03 16.02 5.61
C HIS A 236 -1.31 15.19 5.63
N PHE A 237 -1.57 14.58 6.79
CA PHE A 237 -2.78 13.83 7.06
C PHE A 237 -3.27 14.15 8.46
N PHE A 238 -4.56 14.44 8.60
CA PHE A 238 -5.22 14.71 9.86
C PHE A 238 -6.39 13.75 10.05
N SER A 239 -6.55 13.19 11.25
CA SER A 239 -7.73 12.41 11.59
C SER A 239 -8.00 12.45 13.09
N ASN A 240 -9.27 12.56 13.46
CA ASN A 240 -9.77 12.33 14.83
C ASN A 240 -10.36 10.92 15.01
N ASN A 241 -10.38 10.09 13.95
CA ASN A 241 -10.83 8.71 13.99
C ASN A 241 -9.65 7.78 13.67
N TYR A 242 -9.12 7.14 14.70
CA TYR A 242 -7.98 6.24 14.59
C TYR A 242 -7.96 5.23 15.75
N MET A 243 -7.26 4.14 15.54
CA MET A 243 -6.90 3.19 16.59
C MET A 243 -5.39 3.26 16.84
N GLU A 244 -4.99 3.10 18.10
CA GLU A 244 -3.60 2.97 18.49
C GLU A 244 -3.24 1.53 18.82
N ALA A 245 -2.07 1.11 18.36
CA ALA A 245 -1.49 -0.17 18.71
C ALA A 245 -0.04 0.04 19.13
N ALA A 246 0.29 -0.39 20.35
CA ALA A 246 1.69 -0.49 20.78
C ALA A 246 2.37 -1.62 20.00
N VAL A 247 3.55 -1.33 19.46
CA VAL A 247 4.37 -2.28 18.71
C VAL A 247 5.80 -2.27 19.25
N ARG A 248 6.50 -3.40 19.16
CA ARG A 248 7.90 -3.46 19.58
C ARG A 248 8.73 -2.58 18.64
N LYS A 249 9.58 -1.70 19.20
CA LYS A 249 10.56 -1.00 18.38
C LYS A 249 11.60 -2.01 17.90
N ASP A 250 11.85 -2.04 16.58
CA ASP A 250 12.89 -2.89 15.99
C ASP A 250 14.14 -2.02 15.77
N ASP A 251 15.17 -2.21 16.60
CA ASP A 251 16.43 -1.45 16.53
C ASP A 251 17.43 -2.06 15.53
N LYS A 252 16.97 -2.89 14.59
CA LYS A 252 17.84 -3.42 13.53
C LYS A 252 18.39 -2.29 12.66
N ALA A 253 19.71 -2.10 12.76
CA ALA A 253 20.54 -1.24 11.93
C ALA A 253 20.46 -1.61 10.43
#